data_AF-A0AAV5YA49-F1
#
_entry.id   AF-A0AAV5YA49-F1
#
_cell.length_a   1.000
_cell.length_b   1.000
_cell.length_c   1.000
_cell.angle_alpha   90.00
_cell.angle_beta   90.00
_cell.angle_gamma   90.00
#
_symmetry.space_group_name_H-M   'P 1'
#
loop_
_entity.id
_entity.type
_entity.pdbx_description
1 polymer ?
#
loop_
_entity_poly.entity_id
_entity_poly.type
_entity_poly.pdbx_seq_one_letter_code
_entity_poly.pdbx_strand_id
1 'polypeptide(L)' 'GLFQRQLVEMDRKKREEILHQIQKMLADRVVWAPIWENGFIRAYGPRVEEAGLALIQAFPYSAPLEDVKLKKP' A
#
# COMPACT_ATOMS: atom_id res chain seq x y z
N GLY A 1 19.93 -13.57 6.34
CA GLY A 1 18.56 -13.77 6.88
C GLY A 1 17.53 -13.72 5.77
N LEU A 2 16.29 -14.17 6.02
CA LEU A 2 15.22 -14.20 5.00
C LEU A 2 14.99 -12.82 4.34
N PHE A 3 14.92 -11.74 5.13
CA PHE A 3 14.73 -10.37 4.63
C PHE A 3 15.80 -9.93 3.64
N GLN A 4 17.08 -10.09 4.00
CA GLN A 4 18.20 -9.72 3.12
C GLN A 4 18.23 -10.53 1.82
N ARG A 5 17.84 -11.81 1.86
CA ARG A 5 17.73 -12.64 0.65
C ARG A 5 16.58 -12.19 -0.25
N GLN A 6 15.41 -11.91 0.34
CA GLN A 6 14.24 -11.44 -0.42
C GLN A 6 14.52 -10.14 -1.19
N LEU A 7 15.29 -9.21 -0.58
CA LEU A 7 15.63 -7.91 -1.16
C LEU A 7 16.46 -7.99 -2.44
N VAL A 8 17.33 -8.99 -2.56
CA VAL A 8 18.27 -9.12 -3.70
C VAL A 8 17.89 -10.24 -4.68
N GLU A 9 16.85 -11.02 -4.39
CA GLU A 9 16.37 -12.09 -5.26
C GLU A 9 15.60 -11.52 -6.46
N MET A 10 16.05 -11.87 -7.66
CA MET A 10 15.51 -11.37 -8.92
C MET A 10 14.51 -12.35 -9.55
N ASP A 11 14.64 -13.65 -9.27
CA ASP A 11 13.65 -14.63 -9.69
C ASP A 11 12.35 -14.41 -8.92
N ARG A 12 11.28 -14.06 -9.64
CA ARG A 12 9.99 -13.73 -9.05
C ARG A 12 9.43 -14.86 -8.20
N LYS A 13 9.54 -16.11 -8.66
CA LYS A 13 8.95 -17.26 -7.97
C LYS A 13 9.72 -17.56 -6.68
N LYS A 14 11.06 -17.54 -6.73
CA LYS A 14 11.90 -17.69 -5.54
C LYS A 14 11.67 -16.55 -4.54
N ARG A 15 11.53 -15.31 -5.03
CA ARG A 15 11.25 -14.16 -4.17
C ARG A 15 9.91 -14.28 -3.44
N GLU A 16 8.88 -14.77 -4.14
CA GLU A 16 7.56 -15.06 -3.56
C GLU A 16 7.60 -16.17 -2.52
N GLU A 17 8.33 -17.25 -2.77
CA GLU A 17 8.55 -18.33 -1.79
C GLU A 17 9.21 -17.80 -0.51
N ILE A 18 10.24 -16.95 -0.64
CA ILE A 18 10.89 -16.30 0.51
C ILE A 18 9.92 -15.38 1.26
N LEU A 19 9.09 -14.62 0.53
CA LEU A 19 8.08 -13.74 1.14
C LEU A 19 7.10 -14.54 2.00
N HIS A 20 6.59 -15.67 1.51
CA HIS A 20 5.70 -16.54 2.29
C HIS A 20 6.37 -17.10 3.54
N GLN A 21 7.66 -17.45 3.47
CA GLN A 21 8.41 -17.87 4.66
C GLN A 21 8.53 -16.76 5.71
N ILE A 22 8.74 -15.51 5.27
CA ILE A 22 8.76 -14.34 6.17
C ILE A 22 7.38 -14.15 6.82
N GLN A 23 6.31 -14.14 6.02
CA GLN A 23 4.94 -13.96 6.49
C GLN A 23 4.56 -15.06 7.50
N LYS A 24 4.88 -16.32 7.21
CA LYS A 24 4.65 -17.44 8.14
C LYS A 24 5.39 -17.24 9.46
N MET A 25 6.67 -16.88 9.42
CA MET A 25 7.45 -16.63 10.63
C MET A 25 6.88 -15.49 11.48
N LEU A 26 6.37 -14.42 10.87
CA LEU A 26 5.71 -13.32 11.58
C LEU A 26 4.37 -13.72 12.18
N ALA A 27 3.59 -14.53 11.46
CA ALA A 27 2.32 -15.08 11.94
C ALA A 27 2.52 -16.04 13.11
N ASP A 28 3.46 -16.99 12.99
CA ASP A 28 3.78 -17.97 14.05
C ASP A 28 4.28 -17.29 15.34
N ARG A 29 4.91 -16.11 15.21
CA ARG A 29 5.38 -15.29 16.32
C ARG A 29 4.33 -14.33 16.87
N VAL A 30 3.13 -14.29 16.29
CA VAL A 30 2.02 -13.40 16.71
C VAL A 30 2.48 -11.95 16.80
N VAL A 31 3.26 -11.49 15.82
CA VAL A 31 3.83 -10.12 15.81
C VAL A 31 2.73 -9.07 15.59
N TRP A 32 1.61 -9.45 15.01
CA TRP A 32 0.49 -8.58 14.68
C TRP A 32 -0.86 -9.29 14.91
N ALA A 33 -1.89 -8.53 15.23
CA ALA A 33 -3.26 -9.02 15.41
C ALA A 33 -4.16 -8.49 14.27
N PRO A 34 -4.67 -9.34 13.36
CA PRO A 34 -5.59 -8.95 12.28
C PRO A 34 -6.98 -8.64 12.83
N ILE A 35 -7.18 -7.48 13.43
CA ILE A 35 -8.50 -7.11 13.98
C ILE A 35 -9.35 -6.38 12.91
N TRP A 36 -8.73 -5.52 12.09
CA TRP A 36 -9.41 -4.71 11.09
C TRP A 36 -8.65 -4.70 9.77
N GLU A 37 -9.38 -4.75 8.67
CA GLU A 37 -8.88 -4.36 7.36
C GLU A 37 -9.35 -2.94 7.07
N ASN A 38 -8.41 -2.02 6.85
CA ASN A 38 -8.74 -0.62 6.59
C ASN A 38 -9.39 -0.47 5.21
N GLY A 39 -10.71 -0.39 5.18
CA GLY A 39 -11.46 0.11 4.02
C GLY A 39 -11.23 1.61 3.86
N PHE A 40 -10.60 2.03 2.76
CA PHE A 40 -10.36 3.44 2.50
C PHE A 40 -11.63 4.14 2.02
N ILE A 41 -12.38 4.70 2.97
CA ILE A 41 -13.48 5.61 2.69
C ILE A 41 -12.89 6.99 2.39
N ARG A 42 -13.20 7.52 1.21
CA ARG A 42 -12.63 8.78 0.72
C ARG A 42 -13.73 9.79 0.42
N ALA A 43 -13.47 11.05 0.74
CA ALA A 43 -14.36 12.17 0.46
C ALA A 43 -13.52 13.41 0.09
N TYR A 44 -14.09 14.30 -0.73
CA TYR A 44 -13.47 15.58 -1.09
C TYR A 44 -14.53 16.68 -1.11
N GLY A 45 -14.09 17.92 -0.94
CA GLY A 45 -14.99 19.08 -0.84
C GLY A 45 -15.53 19.55 -2.20
N PRO A 46 -16.63 20.31 -2.23
CA PRO A 46 -17.29 20.73 -3.47
C PRO A 46 -16.45 21.62 -4.39
N ARG A 47 -15.37 22.22 -3.87
CA ARG A 47 -14.41 23.06 -4.62
C ARG A 47 -13.35 22.26 -5.36
N VAL A 48 -13.20 20.96 -5.07
CA VAL A 48 -12.19 20.09 -5.68
C VAL A 48 -12.69 19.59 -7.03
N GLU A 49 -11.84 19.70 -8.05
CA GLU A 49 -12.06 19.16 -9.39
C GLU A 49 -11.36 17.79 -9.54
N GLU A 50 -10.09 17.70 -9.15
CA GLU A 50 -9.31 16.46 -9.08
C GLU A 50 -8.77 16.33 -7.65
N ALA A 51 -9.14 15.25 -6.96
CA ALA A 51 -8.83 15.04 -5.55
C ALA A 51 -7.52 14.29 -5.33
N GLY A 52 -6.86 13.79 -6.38
CA GLY A 52 -5.66 12.98 -6.25
C GLY A 52 -5.93 11.63 -5.59
N LEU A 53 -7.19 11.24 -5.47
CA LEU A 53 -7.61 10.04 -4.77
C LEU A 53 -7.61 8.87 -5.76
N ALA A 54 -6.90 7.79 -5.42
CA ALA A 54 -6.77 6.58 -6.24
C ALA A 54 -6.03 6.75 -7.59
N LEU A 55 -5.29 7.84 -7.79
CA LEU A 55 -4.39 7.98 -8.94
C LEU A 55 -3.13 7.09 -8.82
N ILE A 56 -2.70 6.80 -7.59
CA ILE A 56 -1.63 5.83 -7.31
C ILE A 56 -2.23 4.54 -6.73
N GLN A 57 -1.99 3.41 -7.39
CA GLN A 57 -2.49 2.11 -6.96
C GLN A 57 -2.01 1.78 -5.54
N ALA A 58 -2.93 1.32 -4.69
CA ALA A 58 -2.68 0.99 -3.28
C ALA A 58 -2.14 2.14 -2.42
N PHE A 59 -2.23 3.39 -2.89
CA PHE A 59 -1.94 4.57 -2.08
C PHE A 59 -3.24 5.15 -1.52
N PRO A 60 -3.42 5.22 -0.20
CA PRO A 60 -4.71 5.56 0.37
C PRO A 60 -5.01 7.05 0.46
N TYR A 61 -3.99 7.89 0.30
CA TYR A 61 -4.08 9.34 0.44
C TYR A 61 -4.19 10.04 -0.92
N SER A 62 -4.39 11.36 -0.88
CA SER A 62 -4.32 12.20 -2.08
C SER A 62 -2.88 12.29 -2.59
N ALA A 63 -2.62 11.81 -3.81
CA ALA A 63 -1.36 12.01 -4.53
C ALA A 63 -1.52 11.64 -6.03
N PRO A 64 -0.69 12.20 -6.91
CA PRO A 64 0.37 13.16 -6.61
C PRO A 64 -0.18 14.59 -6.46
N LEU A 65 0.51 15.44 -5.70
CA LEU A 65 -0.03 16.76 -5.29
C LEU A 65 -0.12 17.74 -6.48
N GLU A 66 0.76 17.59 -7.46
CA GLU A 66 0.78 18.36 -8.70
C GLU A 66 -0.47 18.16 -9.57
N ASP A 67 -1.16 17.02 -9.41
CA ASP A 67 -2.37 16.70 -10.17
C ASP A 67 -3.65 17.15 -9.45
N VAL A 68 -3.57 17.56 -8.19
CA VAL A 68 -4.72 18.05 -7.42
C VAL A 68 -5.19 19.38 -7.97
N LYS A 69 -6.50 19.49 -8.26
CA LYS A 69 -7.08 20.69 -8.89
C LYS A 69 -8.30 21.20 -8.14
N LEU A 70 -8.44 22.51 -8.13
CA LEU A 70 -9.65 23.19 -7.70
C LEU A 70 -10.46 23.64 -8.91
N LYS A 71 -11.78 23.64 -8.77
CA LYS A 71 -12.68 24.24 -9.75
C LYS A 71 -12.34 25.73 -9.89
N LYS A 72 -12.34 26.22 -11.13
CA LYS A 72 -12.20 27.65 -11.43
C LYS A 72 -13.41 28.42 -10.84
N PRO A 73 -13.21 29.68 -10.40
CA PRO A 73 -14.30 30.53 -9.93
C PRO A 73 -15.35 30.77 -11.02
#